data_AF-A0A1Q3JQ74-F1
#
_entry.id   AF-A0A1Q3JQ74-F1
#
_cell.length_a   1.000
_cell.length_b   1.000
_cell.length_c   1.000
_cell.angle_alpha   90.00
_cell.angle_beta   90.00
_cell.angle_gamma   90.00
#
_symmetry.space_group_name_H-M   'P 1'
#
loop_
_entity.id
_entity.type
_entity.pdbx_description
1 polymer ?
#
loop_
_entity_poly.entity_id
_entity_poly.type
_entity_poly.pdbx_seq_one_letter_code
_entity_poly.pdbx_strand_id
1 'polypeptide(L)'
;MRLDRSERSQSMAITASGDRFVLGSDYNIQAYDKDGVFLWRRHAPGIVWGVNIVTDGQLLVAASGDGTVRWYRMTDGRELLAFFVDAKNMRWVAWTPQGYFTASLGGENMVGWHVNRGWTEAGDFFPIVKFRSEYYRPDIVRRVLADLDEDTAIERANSALQRERDKGDLKQQLPPVVRIVTPADNSEVTGDELLVDVVVRSPSGSNIKRLFAQVDGQLAGEGLTSGMSIPANVEVRASLVVKLPSHGTNLTVMAETEHGTSEPAGIVIVRTDASAQPAIKPRLFVLAVGVGDYSSEKLKLGEFPKNDVLDLTAELRKQEGPLFETVQIKILADSEATQQQIIQGLGWLRKAAATPEDIALFYFSGHGATVPGGASFLLPVDYDPEAVFETAVDKSRVLNVLKNINARVLFFVDACYAGEGLQLGKLVGIGRLDAMGIASEFSATENGGIIAFASSNGREQSYGEGRNSYFTRALIESLRGQGPRLDDRFVVTDDINFWLRRQVPKLSGGRQMPFMMSSPYAKPIPIAALR
;
A
#
# COMPACT_ATOMS: atom_id res chain seq x y z
N MET A 1 40.76 -15.90 22.41
CA MET A 1 39.38 -15.88 21.88
C MET A 1 38.64 -17.16 22.28
N ARG A 2 37.46 -17.09 22.91
CA ARG A 2 36.67 -18.26 23.32
C ARG A 2 35.20 -18.03 22.93
N LEU A 3 34.70 -18.82 21.99
CA LEU A 3 33.27 -18.91 21.68
C LEU A 3 32.56 -19.76 22.74
N ASP A 4 31.24 -19.63 22.84
CA ASP A 4 30.45 -20.48 23.73
C ASP A 4 30.52 -21.95 23.26
N ARG A 5 30.33 -22.90 24.19
CA ARG A 5 30.63 -24.35 23.96
C ARG A 5 29.83 -24.99 22.81
N SER A 6 28.81 -24.33 22.27
CA SER A 6 27.94 -24.78 21.18
C SER A 6 27.87 -23.81 20.00
N GLU A 7 28.75 -22.80 19.97
CA GLU A 7 28.70 -21.72 19.00
C GLU A 7 29.77 -21.92 17.92
N ARG A 8 29.35 -22.01 16.65
CA ARG A 8 30.27 -22.09 15.50
C ARG A 8 30.42 -20.72 14.85
N SER A 9 31.66 -20.31 14.58
CA SER A 9 31.93 -19.16 13.72
C SER A 9 31.67 -19.54 12.27
N GLN A 10 30.93 -18.68 11.56
CA GLN A 10 30.48 -18.89 10.17
C GLN A 10 31.14 -17.88 9.22
N SER A 11 31.45 -16.68 9.71
CA SER A 11 32.00 -15.60 8.91
C SER A 11 32.95 -14.73 9.72
N MET A 12 33.86 -14.03 9.02
CA MET A 12 34.83 -13.11 9.62
C MET A 12 35.11 -11.93 8.71
N ALA A 13 35.31 -10.75 9.30
CA ALA A 13 35.80 -9.55 8.62
C ALA A 13 36.86 -8.84 9.48
N ILE A 14 37.84 -8.22 8.84
CA ILE A 14 38.94 -7.48 9.50
C ILE A 14 38.88 -6.03 9.04
N THR A 15 39.13 -5.06 9.92
CA THR A 15 39.21 -3.65 9.55
C THR A 15 40.36 -3.41 8.57
N ALA A 16 40.26 -2.38 7.73
CA ALA A 16 41.34 -2.05 6.78
C ALA A 16 42.68 -1.72 7.47
N SER A 17 42.61 -1.16 8.68
CA SER A 17 43.75 -0.90 9.57
C SER A 17 44.35 -2.18 10.19
N GLY A 18 43.63 -3.30 10.18
CA GLY A 18 44.05 -4.55 10.81
C GLY A 18 44.02 -4.52 12.35
N ASP A 19 43.46 -3.46 12.95
CA ASP A 19 43.42 -3.26 14.40
C ASP A 19 42.25 -4.00 15.08
N ARG A 20 41.24 -4.41 14.32
CA ARG A 20 40.05 -5.13 14.82
C ARG A 20 39.56 -6.16 13.83
N PHE A 21 38.87 -7.17 14.33
CA PHE A 21 38.11 -8.11 13.52
C PHE A 21 36.78 -8.45 14.17
N VAL A 22 35.83 -8.89 13.34
CA VAL A 22 34.49 -9.30 13.74
C VAL A 22 34.24 -10.72 13.27
N LEU A 23 33.62 -11.52 14.14
CA LEU A 23 33.11 -12.84 13.83
C LEU A 23 31.58 -12.82 13.81
N GLY A 24 31.00 -13.40 12.76
CA GLY A 24 29.61 -13.85 12.74
C GLY A 24 29.54 -15.33 13.10
N SER A 25 28.60 -15.71 13.96
CA SER A 25 28.38 -17.08 14.43
C SER A 25 26.92 -17.51 14.28
N ASP A 26 26.59 -18.70 14.78
CA ASP A 26 25.21 -19.21 14.81
C ASP A 26 24.23 -18.32 15.59
N TYR A 27 24.72 -17.62 16.62
CA TYR A 27 23.87 -16.89 17.58
C TYR A 27 24.34 -15.47 17.86
N ASN A 28 25.56 -15.09 17.48
CA ASN A 28 26.12 -13.80 17.85
C ASN A 28 26.95 -13.16 16.73
N ILE A 29 27.16 -11.86 16.91
CA ILE A 29 28.20 -11.07 16.28
C ILE A 29 29.15 -10.61 17.38
N GLN A 30 30.45 -10.84 17.21
CA GLN A 30 31.46 -10.59 18.23
C GLN A 30 32.64 -9.83 17.62
N ALA A 31 33.06 -8.75 18.28
CA ALA A 31 34.21 -7.97 17.86
C ALA A 31 35.39 -8.14 18.82
N TYR A 32 36.58 -8.11 18.25
CA TYR A 32 37.86 -8.25 18.93
C TYR A 32 38.86 -7.23 18.38
N ASP A 33 39.85 -6.88 19.19
CA ASP A 33 41.05 -6.20 18.68
C ASP A 33 42.01 -7.18 17.98
N LYS A 34 43.08 -6.65 17.40
CA LYS A 34 44.12 -7.43 16.69
C LYS A 34 44.81 -8.50 17.55
N ASP A 35 44.81 -8.34 18.87
CA ASP A 35 45.43 -9.27 19.81
C ASP A 35 44.41 -10.30 20.35
N GLY A 36 43.16 -10.24 19.87
CA GLY A 36 42.07 -11.15 20.24
C GLY A 36 41.41 -10.80 21.57
N VAL A 37 41.59 -9.57 22.06
CA VAL A 37 40.88 -9.04 23.22
C VAL A 37 39.45 -8.72 22.83
N PHE A 38 38.51 -9.17 23.64
CA PHE A 38 37.09 -8.98 23.43
C PHE A 38 36.69 -7.50 23.54
N LEU A 39 35.93 -6.99 22.57
CA LEU A 39 35.41 -5.63 22.57
C LEU A 39 33.91 -5.60 22.89
N TRP A 40 33.10 -6.31 22.10
CA TRP A 40 31.66 -6.37 22.30
C TRP A 40 31.03 -7.61 21.65
N ARG A 41 29.81 -7.95 22.11
CA ARG A 41 28.98 -9.06 21.60
C ARG A 41 27.54 -8.58 21.42
N ARG A 42 26.87 -9.06 20.38
CA ARG A 42 25.42 -8.92 20.17
C ARG A 42 24.82 -10.24 19.74
N HIS A 43 23.62 -10.52 20.25
CA HIS A 43 22.82 -11.63 19.77
C HIS A 43 22.35 -11.34 18.34
N ALA A 44 22.52 -12.31 17.44
CA ALA A 44 22.05 -12.23 16.08
C ALA A 44 20.64 -12.85 15.99
N PRO A 45 19.74 -12.30 15.16
CA PRO A 45 18.38 -12.84 15.01
C PRO A 45 18.35 -14.20 14.28
N GLY A 46 19.45 -14.59 13.64
CA GLY A 46 19.67 -15.88 13.01
C GLY A 46 21.17 -16.10 12.74
N ILE A 47 21.50 -17.22 12.09
CA ILE A 47 22.87 -17.59 11.75
C ILE A 47 23.51 -16.49 10.89
N VAL A 48 24.69 -16.00 11.27
CA VAL A 48 25.37 -14.91 10.57
C VAL A 48 26.27 -15.46 9.46
N TRP A 49 25.68 -15.67 8.29
CA TRP A 49 26.36 -16.24 7.12
C TRP A 49 27.47 -15.36 6.54
N GLY A 50 27.38 -14.05 6.74
CA GLY A 50 28.38 -13.11 6.25
C GLY A 50 28.48 -11.87 7.12
N VAL A 51 29.71 -11.39 7.31
CA VAL A 51 29.99 -10.08 7.89
C VAL A 51 30.94 -9.31 6.99
N ASN A 52 30.80 -7.99 6.92
CA ASN A 52 31.74 -7.12 6.24
C ASN A 52 31.83 -5.76 6.94
N ILE A 53 33.01 -5.16 6.97
CA ILE A 53 33.24 -3.87 7.62
C ILE A 53 33.32 -2.80 6.53
N VAL A 54 32.56 -1.71 6.69
CA VAL A 54 32.58 -0.58 5.77
C VAL A 54 33.95 0.09 5.81
N THR A 55 34.42 0.64 4.69
CA THR A 55 35.80 1.13 4.50
C THR A 55 36.26 2.14 5.56
N ASP A 56 35.36 2.93 6.12
CA ASP A 56 35.66 3.90 7.18
C ASP A 56 35.82 3.27 8.58
N GLY A 57 35.56 1.97 8.72
CA GLY A 57 35.65 1.21 9.96
C GLY A 57 34.55 1.53 10.99
N GLN A 58 33.55 2.34 10.63
CA GLN A 58 32.52 2.80 11.57
C GLN A 58 31.30 1.89 11.60
N LEU A 59 31.06 1.16 10.51
CA LEU A 59 29.91 0.29 10.32
C LEU A 59 30.31 -1.14 10.01
N LEU A 60 29.56 -2.07 10.59
CA LEU A 60 29.54 -3.48 10.24
C LEU A 60 28.24 -3.77 9.51
N VAL A 61 28.31 -4.58 8.46
CA VAL A 61 27.15 -5.17 7.78
C VAL A 61 27.15 -6.66 8.05
N ALA A 62 26.02 -7.22 8.46
CA ALA A 62 25.84 -8.66 8.68
C ALA A 62 24.66 -9.18 7.86
N ALA A 63 24.85 -10.31 7.18
CA ALA A 63 23.81 -11.06 6.49
C ALA A 63 23.39 -12.25 7.36
N SER A 64 22.10 -12.30 7.72
CA SER A 64 21.54 -13.24 8.69
C SER A 64 20.63 -14.28 8.04
N GLY A 65 20.57 -15.46 8.63
CA GLY A 65 19.72 -16.58 8.20
C GLY A 65 18.22 -16.33 8.36
N ASP A 66 17.80 -15.29 9.07
CA ASP A 66 16.41 -14.80 9.09
C ASP A 66 16.02 -14.06 7.80
N GLY A 67 16.94 -13.94 6.83
CA GLY A 67 16.75 -13.25 5.56
C GLY A 67 17.04 -11.75 5.61
N THR A 68 17.46 -11.22 6.76
CA THR A 68 17.76 -9.80 6.91
C THR A 68 19.24 -9.48 6.69
N VAL A 69 19.50 -8.27 6.19
CA VAL A 69 20.81 -7.61 6.24
C VAL A 69 20.73 -6.53 7.31
N ARG A 70 21.71 -6.47 8.21
CA ARG A 70 21.70 -5.53 9.35
C ARG A 70 23.00 -4.75 9.46
N TRP A 71 22.89 -3.49 9.86
CA TRP A 71 24.00 -2.59 10.09
C TRP A 71 24.19 -2.37 11.59
N TYR A 72 25.44 -2.46 12.03
CA TYR A 72 25.83 -2.24 13.41
C TYR A 72 26.93 -1.17 13.48
N ARG A 73 26.88 -0.36 14.53
CA ARG A 73 27.96 0.56 14.89
C ARG A 73 29.16 -0.23 15.40
N MET A 74 30.34 0.02 14.84
CA MET A 74 31.56 -0.75 15.17
C MET A 74 32.12 -0.49 16.56
N THR A 75 31.79 0.64 17.19
CA THR A 75 32.33 0.99 18.51
C THR A 75 31.76 0.12 19.63
N ASP A 76 30.49 -0.28 19.52
CA ASP A 76 29.77 -1.00 20.58
C ASP A 76 28.83 -2.11 20.07
N GLY A 77 28.72 -2.31 18.77
CA GLY A 77 27.79 -3.25 18.16
C GLY A 77 26.33 -2.81 18.26
N ARG A 78 25.99 -1.54 18.53
CA ARG A 78 24.57 -1.11 18.50
C ARG A 78 24.01 -1.34 17.10
N GLU A 79 22.89 -2.06 16.99
CA GLU A 79 22.16 -2.17 15.73
C GLU A 79 21.60 -0.81 15.34
N LEU A 80 21.71 -0.46 14.06
CA LEU A 80 21.28 0.83 13.52
C LEU A 80 20.17 0.69 12.49
N LEU A 81 20.22 -0.37 11.68
CA LEU A 81 19.30 -0.58 10.58
C LEU A 81 19.18 -2.07 10.26
N ALA A 82 17.96 -2.52 10.00
CA ALA A 82 17.67 -3.80 9.37
C ALA A 82 17.04 -3.58 7.99
N PHE A 83 17.29 -4.51 7.08
CA PHE A 83 16.83 -4.49 5.71
C PHE A 83 16.41 -5.89 5.27
N PHE A 84 15.23 -5.99 4.66
CA PHE A 84 14.71 -7.23 4.12
C PHE A 84 14.30 -7.03 2.66
N VAL A 85 14.64 -8.00 1.81
CA VAL A 85 14.37 -7.98 0.37
C VAL A 85 13.63 -9.24 -0.05
N ASP A 86 12.45 -9.04 -0.62
CA ASP A 86 11.73 -10.04 -1.38
C ASP A 86 12.03 -9.85 -2.87
N ALA A 87 13.09 -10.53 -3.32
CA ALA A 87 13.57 -10.44 -4.70
C ALA A 87 12.52 -10.94 -5.71
N LYS A 88 11.64 -11.88 -5.33
CA LYS A 88 10.63 -12.45 -6.22
C LYS A 88 9.60 -11.39 -6.63
N ASN A 89 9.14 -10.59 -5.68
CA ASN A 89 8.13 -9.56 -5.93
C ASN A 89 8.73 -8.15 -6.04
N MET A 90 10.07 -8.03 -6.06
CA MET A 90 10.81 -6.77 -6.10
C MET A 90 10.38 -5.82 -4.97
N ARG A 91 10.15 -6.37 -3.77
CA ARG A 91 9.77 -5.62 -2.57
C ARG A 91 10.93 -5.55 -1.60
N TRP A 92 11.03 -4.47 -0.87
CA TRP A 92 12.01 -4.29 0.19
C TRP A 92 11.43 -3.43 1.32
N VAL A 93 11.96 -3.62 2.52
CA VAL A 93 11.66 -2.80 3.69
C VAL A 93 12.92 -2.65 4.54
N ALA A 94 13.16 -1.43 5.02
CA ALA A 94 14.25 -1.09 5.91
C ALA A 94 13.68 -0.43 7.16
N TRP A 95 14.13 -0.83 8.34
CA TRP A 95 13.65 -0.28 9.60
C TRP A 95 14.75 -0.15 10.65
N THR A 96 14.62 0.85 11.50
CA THR A 96 15.52 1.10 12.63
C THR A 96 15.03 0.34 13.88
N PRO A 97 15.86 0.22 14.94
CA PRO A 97 15.45 -0.45 16.18
C PRO A 97 14.22 0.15 16.88
N GLN A 98 14.01 1.47 16.82
CA GLN A 98 12.78 2.11 17.33
C GLN A 98 11.59 1.96 16.36
N GLY A 99 11.77 1.29 15.20
CA GLY A 99 10.70 0.95 14.26
C GLY A 99 10.45 1.97 13.16
N TYR A 100 11.23 3.05 13.07
CA TYR A 100 11.15 3.96 11.94
C TYR A 100 11.54 3.25 10.66
N PHE A 101 10.72 3.36 9.62
CA PHE A 101 10.90 2.57 8.41
C PHE A 101 10.79 3.37 7.12
N THR A 102 11.37 2.79 6.08
CA THR A 102 11.05 3.09 4.69
C THR A 102 10.92 1.77 3.94
N ALA A 103 10.11 1.75 2.89
CA ALA A 103 9.83 0.55 2.14
C ALA A 103 9.62 0.89 0.68
N SER A 104 9.85 -0.10 -0.20
CA SER A 104 9.17 -0.12 -1.49
C SER A 104 7.66 -0.24 -1.24
N LEU A 105 6.84 0.15 -2.21
CA LEU A 105 5.40 -0.06 -2.09
C LEU A 105 5.02 -1.55 -1.92
N GLY A 106 4.23 -1.83 -0.89
CA GLY A 106 3.81 -3.17 -0.49
C GLY A 106 4.89 -3.92 0.30
N GLY A 107 6.06 -3.32 0.50
CA GLY A 107 7.11 -3.83 1.37
C GLY A 107 6.78 -3.65 2.85
N GLU A 108 6.00 -2.63 3.19
CA GLU A 108 5.40 -2.45 4.51
C GLU A 108 4.49 -3.62 4.92
N ASN A 109 3.94 -4.38 3.98
CA ASN A 109 3.11 -5.56 4.29
C ASN A 109 3.95 -6.78 4.70
N MET A 110 5.29 -6.70 4.60
CA MET A 110 6.19 -7.80 4.95
C MET A 110 6.61 -7.80 6.41
N VAL A 111 6.38 -6.70 7.14
CA VAL A 111 6.83 -6.52 8.53
C VAL A 111 5.74 -5.89 9.39
N GLY A 112 5.82 -6.13 10.68
CA GLY A 112 4.86 -5.63 11.65
C GLY A 112 5.34 -5.82 13.07
N TRP A 113 4.60 -5.23 14.00
CA TRP A 113 4.85 -5.33 15.43
C TRP A 113 4.24 -6.61 15.96
N HIS A 114 5.08 -7.46 16.56
CA HIS A 114 4.65 -8.62 17.31
C HIS A 114 4.58 -8.25 18.80
N VAL A 115 3.39 -8.29 19.38
CA VAL A 115 3.14 -7.97 20.78
C VAL A 115 2.85 -9.26 21.55
N ASN A 116 3.80 -9.67 22.39
CA ASN A 116 3.67 -10.86 23.23
C ASN A 116 2.60 -10.66 24.32
N ARG A 117 1.78 -11.69 24.53
CA ARG A 117 0.68 -11.70 25.50
C ARG A 117 0.92 -12.66 26.69
N GLY A 118 2.20 -12.95 26.95
CA GLY A 118 2.59 -14.03 27.86
C GLY A 118 2.73 -15.35 27.13
N TRP A 119 3.01 -16.41 27.88
CA TRP A 119 3.43 -17.72 27.36
C TRP A 119 2.26 -18.65 27.03
N THR A 120 1.05 -18.34 27.50
CA THR A 120 -0.18 -19.14 27.29
C THR A 120 -1.12 -18.54 26.27
N GLU A 121 -0.82 -17.35 25.75
CA GLU A 121 -1.66 -16.63 24.79
C GLU A 121 -0.91 -16.42 23.48
N ALA A 122 -1.62 -16.51 22.35
CA ALA A 122 -1.04 -16.14 21.07
C ALA A 122 -0.70 -14.64 21.08
N GLY A 123 0.49 -14.30 20.57
CA GLY A 123 0.89 -12.91 20.38
C GLY A 123 0.04 -12.23 19.32
N ASP A 124 -0.09 -10.91 19.44
CA ASP A 124 -0.74 -10.09 18.42
C ASP A 124 0.27 -9.68 17.36
N PHE A 125 -0.19 -9.57 16.11
CA PHE A 125 0.61 -9.04 15.02
C PHE A 125 -0.10 -7.84 14.41
N PHE A 126 0.59 -6.70 14.36
CA PHE A 126 0.09 -5.47 13.76
C PHE A 126 1.00 -5.07 12.58
N PRO A 127 0.50 -5.11 11.33
CA PRO A 127 1.28 -4.67 10.17
C PRO A 127 1.81 -3.25 10.36
N ILE A 128 3.05 -2.97 9.95
CA ILE A 128 3.69 -1.66 10.18
C ILE A 128 2.96 -0.52 9.47
N VAL A 129 2.21 -0.84 8.40
CA VAL A 129 1.39 0.11 7.65
C VAL A 129 0.32 0.79 8.52
N LYS A 130 -0.14 0.15 9.61
CA LYS A 130 -1.08 0.77 10.58
C LYS A 130 -0.49 1.98 11.29
N PHE A 131 0.83 2.01 11.45
CA PHE A 131 1.56 3.07 12.16
C PHE A 131 2.32 3.99 11.21
N ARG A 132 1.96 3.97 9.92
CA ARG A 132 2.68 4.68 8.86
C ARG A 132 2.78 6.19 9.12
N SER A 133 1.73 6.83 9.62
CA SER A 133 1.67 8.28 9.87
C SER A 133 2.79 8.78 10.79
N GLU A 134 3.22 7.92 11.72
CA GLU A 134 4.27 8.22 12.69
C GLU A 134 5.61 7.60 12.28
N TYR A 135 5.62 6.32 11.88
CA TYR A 135 6.84 5.53 11.73
C TYR A 135 7.41 5.50 10.31
N TYR A 136 6.67 5.92 9.27
CA TYR A 136 7.25 6.04 7.92
C TYR A 136 8.13 7.29 7.83
N ARG A 137 9.43 7.10 8.07
CA ARG A 137 10.43 8.19 8.18
C ARG A 137 11.69 7.89 7.36
N PRO A 138 11.61 7.99 6.02
CA PRO A 138 12.78 7.78 5.14
C PRO A 138 13.94 8.73 5.43
N ASP A 139 13.64 9.91 5.96
CA ASP A 139 14.61 10.90 6.43
C ASP A 139 15.43 10.39 7.63
N ILE A 140 14.79 9.77 8.62
CA ILE A 140 15.47 9.13 9.76
C ILE A 140 16.28 7.92 9.28
N VAL A 141 15.66 7.04 8.49
CA VAL A 141 16.33 5.81 7.99
C VAL A 141 17.57 6.16 7.15
N ARG A 142 17.52 7.22 6.35
CA ARG A 142 18.68 7.69 5.58
C ARG A 142 19.80 8.24 6.48
N ARG A 143 19.43 8.86 7.60
CA ARG A 143 20.37 9.51 8.52
C ARG A 143 21.03 8.56 9.49
N VAL A 144 20.35 7.49 9.93
CA VAL A 144 20.85 6.61 11.00
C VAL A 144 22.24 6.02 10.71
N LEU A 145 22.56 5.75 9.45
CA LEU A 145 23.88 5.24 9.05
C LEU A 145 24.97 6.33 9.02
N ALA A 146 24.60 7.59 8.78
CA ALA A 146 25.53 8.72 8.77
C ALA A 146 25.78 9.28 10.17
N ASP A 147 24.72 9.34 10.99
CA ASP A 147 24.78 9.84 12.36
C ASP A 147 25.27 8.78 13.34
N LEU A 148 25.30 7.50 12.93
CA LEU A 148 25.70 6.33 13.73
C LEU A 148 24.94 6.20 15.06
N ASP A 149 23.81 6.87 15.17
CA ASP A 149 22.96 6.90 16.34
C ASP A 149 21.55 7.30 15.95
N GLU A 150 20.58 6.48 16.36
CA GLU A 150 19.19 6.64 15.98
C GLU A 150 18.54 7.86 16.63
N ASP A 151 18.82 8.13 17.91
CA ASP A 151 18.26 9.28 18.61
C ASP A 151 18.75 10.60 18.00
N THR A 152 20.04 10.66 17.67
CA THR A 152 20.62 11.79 16.93
C THR A 152 19.98 11.96 15.54
N ALA A 153 19.76 10.87 14.81
CA ALA A 153 19.10 10.90 13.50
C ALA A 153 17.66 11.42 13.60
N ILE A 154 16.90 10.99 14.61
CA ILE A 154 15.54 11.46 14.90
C ILE A 154 15.54 12.96 15.18
N GLU A 155 16.40 13.44 16.09
CA GLU A 155 16.48 14.84 16.47
C GLU A 155 16.79 15.74 15.27
N ARG A 156 17.80 15.37 14.47
CA ARG A 156 18.19 16.12 13.27
C ARG A 156 17.11 16.11 12.19
N ALA A 157 16.46 14.97 11.98
CA ALA A 157 15.38 14.83 11.02
C ALA A 157 14.16 15.67 11.42
N ASN A 158 13.76 15.61 12.68
CA ASN A 158 12.66 16.39 13.24
C ASN A 158 12.95 17.89 13.19
N SER A 159 14.15 18.32 13.57
CA SER A 159 14.56 19.73 13.52
C SER A 159 14.52 20.28 12.09
N ALA A 160 14.97 19.49 11.10
CA ALA A 160 14.98 19.89 9.69
C ALA A 160 13.57 20.08 9.11
N LEU A 161 12.56 19.38 9.65
CA LEU A 161 11.17 19.46 9.23
C LEU A 161 10.28 20.25 10.19
N GLN A 162 10.85 20.88 11.23
CA GLN A 162 10.11 21.56 12.30
C GLN A 162 9.02 20.68 12.93
N ARG A 163 9.29 19.37 13.04
CA ARG A 163 8.38 18.40 13.64
C ARG A 163 8.76 18.19 15.11
N GLU A 164 7.77 18.08 15.98
CA GLU A 164 8.01 17.64 17.36
C GLU A 164 8.28 16.13 17.41
N ARG A 165 9.07 15.67 18.38
CA ARG A 165 9.25 14.23 18.60
C ARG A 165 7.94 13.66 19.13
N ASP A 166 7.35 12.71 18.40
CA ASP A 166 6.25 11.92 18.93
C ASP A 166 6.75 11.15 20.17
N LYS A 167 6.09 11.38 21.31
CA LYS A 167 6.42 10.78 22.62
C LYS A 167 5.51 9.61 22.99
N GLY A 168 4.70 9.11 22.05
CA GLY A 168 3.72 8.06 22.31
C GLY A 168 4.39 6.71 22.54
N ASP A 169 4.01 6.02 23.62
CA ASP A 169 4.28 4.59 23.75
C ASP A 169 3.38 3.86 22.76
N LEU A 170 3.96 3.16 21.77
CA LEU A 170 3.23 2.39 20.77
C LEU A 170 2.17 1.47 21.40
N LYS A 171 2.43 0.92 22.60
CA LYS A 171 1.48 0.07 23.32
C LYS A 171 0.16 0.77 23.65
N GLN A 172 0.20 2.08 23.84
CA GLN A 172 -0.98 2.91 24.10
C GLN A 172 -1.74 3.27 22.82
N GLN A 173 -1.15 3.02 21.65
CA GLN A 173 -1.71 3.34 20.34
C GLN A 173 -2.08 2.08 19.54
N LEU A 174 -2.04 0.90 20.15
CA LEU A 174 -2.36 -0.34 19.43
C LEU A 174 -3.84 -0.34 19.02
N PRO A 175 -4.14 -0.68 17.75
CA PRO A 175 -5.52 -0.81 17.30
C PRO A 175 -6.21 -1.99 18.01
N PRO A 176 -7.56 -2.04 18.00
CA PRO A 176 -8.28 -3.15 18.58
C PRO A 176 -8.00 -4.46 17.83
N VAL A 177 -8.34 -5.59 18.44
CA VAL A 177 -8.25 -6.92 17.85
C VAL A 177 -9.64 -7.56 17.88
N VAL A 178 -10.02 -8.19 16.76
CA VAL A 178 -11.32 -8.87 16.63
C VAL A 178 -11.10 -10.30 16.12
N ARG A 179 -11.97 -11.22 16.57
CA ARG A 179 -12.00 -12.60 16.10
C ARG A 179 -13.45 -13.05 15.96
N ILE A 180 -13.76 -13.70 14.84
CA ILE A 180 -15.06 -14.34 14.65
C ILE A 180 -15.10 -15.63 15.48
N VAL A 181 -16.16 -15.79 16.27
CA VAL A 181 -16.46 -16.99 17.05
C VAL A 181 -17.43 -17.87 16.28
N THR A 182 -18.48 -17.27 15.74
CA THR A 182 -19.49 -17.93 14.90
C THR A 182 -19.93 -16.98 13.78
N PRO A 183 -20.25 -17.51 12.58
CA PRO A 183 -20.10 -18.91 12.19
C PRO A 183 -18.62 -19.30 11.94
N ALA A 184 -18.36 -20.59 11.73
CA ALA A 184 -17.02 -21.07 11.36
C ALA A 184 -16.73 -20.79 9.87
N ASP A 185 -15.46 -20.84 9.49
CA ASP A 185 -15.09 -20.73 8.07
C ASP A 185 -15.72 -21.84 7.22
N ASN A 186 -16.19 -21.47 6.02
CA ASN A 186 -16.96 -22.31 5.08
C ASN A 186 -18.30 -22.81 5.63
N SER A 187 -18.90 -22.13 6.61
CA SER A 187 -20.22 -22.50 7.12
C SER A 187 -21.29 -22.34 6.03
N GLU A 188 -22.17 -23.33 5.95
CA GLU A 188 -23.34 -23.31 5.09
C GLU A 188 -24.49 -22.54 5.75
N VAL A 189 -25.05 -21.57 5.05
CA VAL A 189 -26.10 -20.68 5.56
C VAL A 189 -27.24 -20.56 4.55
N THR A 190 -28.46 -20.50 5.08
CA THR A 190 -29.69 -20.16 4.35
C THR A 190 -30.25 -18.84 4.87
N GLY A 191 -30.92 -18.06 4.03
CA GLY A 191 -31.43 -16.74 4.37
C GLY A 191 -30.45 -15.60 4.01
N ASP A 192 -30.97 -14.38 3.98
CA ASP A 192 -30.24 -13.15 3.63
C ASP A 192 -29.70 -12.39 4.84
N GLU A 193 -29.87 -12.91 6.05
CA GLU A 193 -29.31 -12.36 7.28
C GLU A 193 -28.56 -13.44 8.07
N LEU A 194 -27.40 -13.05 8.63
CA LEU A 194 -26.54 -13.91 9.42
C LEU A 194 -26.18 -13.21 10.74
N LEU A 195 -26.43 -13.87 11.86
CA LEU A 195 -25.89 -13.46 13.15
C LEU A 195 -24.43 -13.91 13.25
N VAL A 196 -23.54 -12.96 13.51
CA VAL A 196 -22.09 -13.20 13.62
C VAL A 196 -21.68 -12.83 15.04
N ASP A 197 -21.23 -13.82 15.82
CA ASP A 197 -20.66 -13.57 17.15
C ASP A 197 -19.16 -13.39 17.05
N VAL A 198 -18.66 -12.38 17.74
CA VAL A 198 -17.25 -12.02 17.76
C VAL A 198 -16.75 -11.82 19.17
N VAL A 199 -15.43 -11.94 19.32
CA VAL A 199 -14.70 -11.45 20.47
C VAL A 199 -13.91 -10.22 20.03
N VAL A 200 -14.04 -9.13 20.77
CA VAL A 200 -13.30 -7.89 20.58
C VAL A 200 -12.42 -7.63 21.81
N ARG A 201 -11.20 -7.16 21.58
CA ARG A 201 -10.26 -6.74 22.64
C ARG A 201 -9.61 -5.42 22.26
N SER A 202 -9.38 -4.57 23.25
CA SER A 202 -8.60 -3.35 23.10
C SER A 202 -7.26 -3.51 23.81
N PRO A 203 -6.13 -3.73 23.11
CA PRO A 203 -4.82 -3.87 23.74
C PRO A 203 -4.38 -2.60 24.50
N SER A 204 -4.70 -1.43 23.94
CA SER A 204 -4.42 -0.12 24.55
C SER A 204 -5.41 0.26 25.67
N GLY A 205 -6.57 -0.40 25.74
CA GLY A 205 -7.68 0.00 26.61
C GLY A 205 -8.53 1.16 26.05
N SER A 206 -8.31 1.56 24.79
CA SER A 206 -9.13 2.57 24.11
C SER A 206 -10.55 2.06 23.87
N ASN A 207 -11.51 2.99 23.86
CA ASN A 207 -12.92 2.68 23.62
C ASN A 207 -13.14 2.18 22.18
N ILE A 208 -13.88 1.07 22.04
CA ILE A 208 -14.34 0.57 20.74
C ILE A 208 -15.45 1.48 20.27
N LYS A 209 -15.18 2.32 19.27
CA LYS A 209 -16.14 3.26 18.69
C LYS A 209 -17.16 2.56 17.80
N ARG A 210 -16.70 1.55 17.06
CA ARG A 210 -17.49 0.86 16.04
C ARG A 210 -17.10 -0.60 15.94
N LEU A 211 -18.10 -1.44 15.65
CA LEU A 211 -17.93 -2.83 15.25
C LEU A 211 -18.76 -3.08 14.00
N PHE A 212 -18.13 -3.48 12.90
CA PHE A 212 -18.82 -3.58 11.61
C PHE A 212 -18.34 -4.77 10.79
N ALA A 213 -19.21 -5.25 9.91
CA ALA A 213 -18.96 -6.31 8.96
C ALA A 213 -19.04 -5.80 7.54
N GLN A 214 -18.15 -6.33 6.71
CA GLN A 214 -18.24 -6.22 5.26
C GLN A 214 -18.49 -7.59 4.64
N VAL A 215 -19.21 -7.57 3.53
CA VAL A 215 -19.39 -8.70 2.63
C VAL A 215 -18.80 -8.32 1.28
N ASP A 216 -17.83 -9.11 0.81
CA ASP A 216 -17.09 -8.86 -0.42
C ASP A 216 -16.53 -7.42 -0.51
N GLY A 217 -16.09 -6.88 0.65
CA GLY A 217 -15.49 -5.55 0.79
C GLY A 217 -16.47 -4.39 0.96
N GLN A 218 -17.78 -4.66 1.02
CA GLN A 218 -18.84 -3.65 1.17
C GLN A 218 -19.51 -3.76 2.53
N LEU A 219 -19.82 -2.63 3.18
CA LEU A 219 -20.47 -2.62 4.48
C LEU A 219 -21.83 -3.34 4.43
N ALA A 220 -21.98 -4.37 5.26
CA ALA A 220 -23.11 -5.30 5.23
C ALA A 220 -23.77 -5.53 6.59
N GLY A 221 -23.12 -5.10 7.66
CA GLY A 221 -23.67 -5.14 9.01
C GLY A 221 -22.91 -4.19 9.91
N GLU A 222 -23.60 -3.62 10.88
CA GLU A 222 -23.01 -2.74 11.87
C GLU A 222 -23.63 -3.03 13.24
N GLY A 223 -22.77 -3.18 14.24
CA GLY A 223 -23.14 -3.27 15.65
C GLY A 223 -22.65 -2.03 16.41
N LEU A 224 -22.82 -2.04 17.74
CA LEU A 224 -22.26 -1.09 18.73
C LEU A 224 -21.78 0.26 18.14
N THR A 225 -22.69 1.21 17.97
CA THR A 225 -22.41 2.55 17.41
C THR A 225 -22.20 3.64 18.48
N SER A 226 -22.35 3.30 19.77
CA SER A 226 -22.35 4.27 20.89
C SER A 226 -21.08 4.24 21.75
N GLY A 227 -20.03 3.55 21.31
CA GLY A 227 -18.78 3.42 22.07
C GLY A 227 -18.88 2.40 23.22
N MET A 228 -18.04 1.36 23.21
CA MET A 228 -17.90 0.41 24.32
C MET A 228 -16.55 0.62 25.00
N SER A 229 -16.58 0.91 26.30
CA SER A 229 -15.35 0.96 27.10
C SER A 229 -14.94 -0.46 27.47
N ILE A 230 -13.72 -0.85 27.08
CA ILE A 230 -13.16 -2.17 27.34
C ILE A 230 -11.83 -1.95 28.07
N PRO A 231 -11.64 -2.50 29.29
CA PRO A 231 -10.36 -2.42 29.96
C PRO A 231 -9.24 -3.02 29.10
N ALA A 232 -8.02 -2.51 29.24
CA ALA A 232 -6.89 -2.97 28.45
C ALA A 232 -6.74 -4.50 28.51
N ASN A 233 -6.64 -5.11 27.34
CA ASN A 233 -6.49 -6.55 27.14
C ASN A 233 -7.67 -7.45 27.58
N VAL A 234 -8.83 -6.88 27.95
CA VAL A 234 -10.02 -7.68 28.26
C VAL A 234 -10.76 -8.05 26.98
N GLU A 235 -11.09 -9.33 26.83
CA GLU A 235 -11.92 -9.86 25.75
C GLU A 235 -13.40 -9.70 26.08
N VAL A 236 -14.16 -9.10 25.16
CA VAL A 236 -15.62 -8.91 25.28
C VAL A 236 -16.31 -9.56 24.09
N ARG A 237 -17.41 -10.25 24.35
CA ARG A 237 -18.25 -10.84 23.30
C ARG A 237 -19.27 -9.82 22.79
N ALA A 238 -19.44 -9.78 21.48
CA ALA A 238 -20.45 -8.98 20.80
C ALA A 238 -21.04 -9.76 19.64
N SER A 239 -22.20 -9.32 19.15
CA SER A 239 -22.86 -9.92 17.99
C SER A 239 -23.29 -8.82 17.02
N LEU A 240 -23.30 -9.14 15.73
CA LEU A 240 -23.74 -8.27 14.65
C LEU A 240 -24.59 -9.07 13.68
N VAL A 241 -25.64 -8.42 13.15
CA VAL A 241 -26.46 -9.00 12.07
C VAL A 241 -25.91 -8.50 10.75
N VAL A 242 -25.59 -9.43 9.85
CA VAL A 242 -24.97 -9.16 8.56
C VAL A 242 -25.90 -9.58 7.44
N LYS A 243 -26.13 -8.68 6.50
CA LYS A 243 -26.88 -8.98 5.28
C LYS A 243 -25.99 -9.73 4.29
N LEU A 244 -26.48 -10.87 3.78
CA LEU A 244 -25.77 -11.73 2.85
C LEU A 244 -26.39 -11.66 1.45
N PRO A 245 -25.58 -11.49 0.39
CA PRO A 245 -26.04 -11.61 -1.00
C PRO A 245 -26.32 -13.08 -1.35
N SER A 246 -26.97 -13.31 -2.48
CA SER A 246 -27.40 -14.63 -2.95
C SER A 246 -26.27 -15.52 -3.50
N HIS A 247 -25.01 -15.24 -3.18
CA HIS A 247 -23.84 -15.99 -3.63
C HIS A 247 -22.86 -16.26 -2.47
N GLY A 248 -21.91 -17.19 -2.70
CA GLY A 248 -20.86 -17.50 -1.72
C GLY A 248 -20.03 -16.25 -1.39
N THR A 249 -19.92 -15.94 -0.10
CA THR A 249 -19.60 -14.59 0.39
C THR A 249 -18.32 -14.59 1.23
N ASN A 250 -17.43 -13.61 1.03
CA ASN A 250 -16.39 -13.34 2.02
C ASN A 250 -16.91 -12.35 3.06
N LEU A 251 -17.06 -12.82 4.28
CA LEU A 251 -17.43 -12.01 5.43
C LEU A 251 -16.16 -11.57 6.17
N THR A 252 -16.01 -10.27 6.40
CA THR A 252 -14.93 -9.72 7.23
C THR A 252 -15.50 -8.85 8.33
N VAL A 253 -15.05 -9.02 9.57
CA VAL A 253 -15.46 -8.19 10.71
C VAL A 253 -14.26 -7.38 11.21
N MET A 254 -14.51 -6.11 11.54
CA MET A 254 -13.51 -5.15 12.02
C MET A 254 -14.06 -4.34 13.19
N ALA A 255 -13.16 -3.92 14.09
CA ALA A 255 -13.45 -2.99 15.17
C ALA A 255 -12.62 -1.71 15.02
N GLU A 256 -13.12 -0.58 15.49
CA GLU A 256 -12.47 0.72 15.36
C GLU A 256 -12.31 1.42 16.72
N THR A 257 -11.15 2.04 16.94
CA THR A 257 -10.87 2.96 18.06
C THR A 257 -10.34 4.30 17.52
N GLU A 258 -10.00 5.23 18.40
CA GLU A 258 -9.29 6.46 18.02
C GLU A 258 -7.88 6.25 17.46
N HIS A 259 -7.28 5.08 17.69
CA HIS A 259 -5.95 4.73 17.17
C HIS A 259 -6.03 3.90 15.87
N GLY A 260 -7.24 3.67 15.36
CA GLY A 260 -7.49 3.04 14.08
C GLY A 260 -8.30 1.75 14.16
N THR A 261 -8.36 1.07 13.03
CA THR A 261 -9.16 -0.15 12.85
C THR A 261 -8.32 -1.40 13.09
N SER A 262 -8.93 -2.45 13.62
CA SER A 262 -8.32 -3.77 13.78
C SER A 262 -7.82 -4.35 12.46
N GLU A 263 -7.00 -5.39 12.55
CA GLU A 263 -6.96 -6.38 11.47
C GLU A 263 -8.35 -7.03 11.38
N PRO A 264 -8.91 -7.24 10.17
CA PRO A 264 -10.16 -7.94 10.01
C PRO A 264 -10.01 -9.42 10.33
N ALA A 265 -11.04 -9.94 10.99
CA ALA A 265 -11.29 -11.36 11.04
C ALA A 265 -12.16 -11.73 9.83
N GLY A 266 -11.66 -12.60 8.94
CA GLY A 266 -12.34 -13.00 7.71
C GLY A 266 -12.71 -14.48 7.71
N ILE A 267 -13.88 -14.80 7.17
CA ILE A 267 -14.35 -16.15 6.86
C ILE A 267 -15.10 -16.19 5.53
N VAL A 268 -15.18 -17.37 4.93
CA VAL A 268 -16.01 -17.66 3.76
C VAL A 268 -17.34 -18.25 4.22
N ILE A 269 -18.44 -17.75 3.66
CA ILE A 269 -19.80 -18.26 3.87
C ILE A 269 -20.30 -18.92 2.59
N VAL A 270 -20.81 -20.15 2.72
CA VAL A 270 -21.39 -20.90 1.60
C VAL A 270 -22.90 -20.75 1.63
N ARG A 271 -23.50 -20.19 0.58
CA ARG A 271 -24.96 -20.06 0.44
C ARG A 271 -25.54 -21.33 -0.18
N THR A 272 -26.41 -22.04 0.55
CA THR A 272 -27.03 -23.30 0.08
C THR A 272 -28.44 -23.12 -0.47
N ASP A 273 -29.11 -22.03 -0.09
CA ASP A 273 -30.40 -21.58 -0.61
C ASP A 273 -30.27 -20.62 -1.80
N ALA A 274 -29.03 -20.30 -2.21
CA ALA A 274 -28.75 -19.64 -3.46
C ALA A 274 -29.27 -20.52 -4.58
N SER A 275 -30.54 -20.34 -4.97
CA SER A 275 -31.01 -20.80 -6.28
C SER A 275 -29.96 -20.36 -7.28
N ALA A 276 -29.55 -21.25 -8.19
CA ALA A 276 -28.64 -20.94 -9.29
C ALA A 276 -29.29 -19.90 -10.22
N GLN A 277 -29.50 -18.69 -9.71
CA GLN A 277 -29.76 -17.50 -10.47
C GLN A 277 -28.48 -17.30 -11.29
N PRO A 278 -28.59 -17.06 -12.60
CA PRO A 278 -27.43 -16.77 -13.41
C PRO A 278 -26.65 -15.65 -12.72
N ALA A 279 -25.34 -15.84 -12.55
CA ALA A 279 -24.48 -14.85 -11.93
C ALA A 279 -24.78 -13.48 -12.57
N ILE A 280 -25.34 -12.55 -11.77
CA ILE A 280 -25.71 -11.23 -12.26
C ILE A 280 -24.41 -10.59 -12.76
N LYS A 281 -24.35 -10.30 -14.05
CA LYS A 281 -23.16 -9.64 -14.61
C LYS A 281 -23.12 -8.22 -14.03
N PRO A 282 -21.98 -7.80 -13.47
CA PRO A 282 -21.85 -6.45 -12.95
C PRO A 282 -22.03 -5.41 -14.07
N ARG A 283 -22.36 -4.17 -13.72
CA ARG A 283 -22.31 -3.04 -14.66
C ARG A 283 -21.01 -2.29 -14.47
N LEU A 284 -20.40 -1.84 -15.57
CA LEU A 284 -19.17 -1.08 -15.55
C LEU A 284 -19.44 0.39 -15.92
N PHE A 285 -19.06 1.30 -15.03
CA PHE A 285 -19.13 2.74 -15.24
C PHE A 285 -17.71 3.30 -15.30
N VAL A 286 -17.35 3.96 -16.41
CA VAL A 286 -15.98 4.45 -16.65
C VAL A 286 -16.00 5.96 -16.83
N LEU A 287 -15.20 6.67 -16.04
CA LEU A 287 -14.79 8.03 -16.33
C LEU A 287 -13.33 7.99 -16.79
N ALA A 288 -13.07 8.31 -18.06
CA ALA A 288 -11.72 8.32 -18.63
C ALA A 288 -11.32 9.74 -19.02
N VAL A 289 -10.25 10.25 -18.42
CA VAL A 289 -9.76 11.62 -18.59
C VAL A 289 -8.35 11.59 -19.18
N GLY A 290 -8.16 12.25 -20.32
CA GLY A 290 -6.87 12.32 -21.02
C GLY A 290 -6.52 13.76 -21.32
N VAL A 291 -5.42 14.28 -20.78
CA VAL A 291 -5.01 15.68 -20.95
C VAL A 291 -3.60 15.75 -21.49
N GLY A 292 -3.45 16.14 -22.76
CA GLY A 292 -2.15 16.31 -23.42
C GLY A 292 -1.93 17.70 -24.01
N ASP A 293 -2.99 18.40 -24.40
CA ASP A 293 -2.94 19.72 -25.04
C ASP A 293 -3.05 20.88 -24.04
N TYR A 294 -2.06 20.99 -23.16
CA TYR A 294 -1.98 22.10 -22.20
C TYR A 294 -1.64 23.43 -22.90
N SER A 295 -2.15 24.53 -22.36
CA SER A 295 -1.86 25.89 -22.84
C SER A 295 -0.36 26.24 -22.81
N SER A 296 0.37 25.70 -21.83
CA SER A 296 1.82 25.84 -21.69
C SER A 296 2.57 24.80 -22.52
N GLU A 297 3.44 25.24 -23.43
CA GLU A 297 4.31 24.36 -24.23
C GLU A 297 5.17 23.42 -23.37
N LYS A 298 5.54 23.83 -22.15
CA LYS A 298 6.33 23.00 -21.23
C LYS A 298 5.55 21.82 -20.63
N LEU A 299 4.23 21.87 -20.71
CA LEU A 299 3.32 20.86 -20.17
C LEU A 299 2.74 19.97 -21.27
N LYS A 300 2.97 20.25 -22.55
CA LYS A 300 2.38 19.45 -23.62
C LYS A 300 2.92 18.03 -23.61
N LEU A 301 2.00 17.06 -23.55
CA LEU A 301 2.29 15.63 -23.63
C LEU A 301 1.96 15.04 -25.01
N GLY A 302 1.50 15.88 -25.95
CA GLY A 302 1.08 15.44 -27.28
C GLY A 302 -0.18 14.58 -27.23
N GLU A 303 -0.30 13.64 -28.18
CA GLU A 303 -1.53 12.84 -28.33
C GLU A 303 -1.61 11.63 -27.39
N PHE A 304 -0.57 11.32 -26.60
CA PHE A 304 -0.55 10.12 -25.76
C PHE A 304 -1.77 10.05 -24.81
N PRO A 305 -2.06 11.07 -23.99
CA PRO A 305 -3.15 10.96 -23.02
C PRO A 305 -4.53 10.78 -23.66
N LYS A 306 -4.76 11.44 -24.80
CA LYS A 306 -5.97 11.27 -25.61
C LYS A 306 -6.06 9.86 -26.22
N ASN A 307 -4.97 9.36 -26.79
CA ASN A 307 -4.93 8.01 -27.37
C ASN A 307 -5.11 6.94 -26.29
N ASP A 308 -4.53 7.14 -25.10
CA ASP A 308 -4.67 6.24 -23.96
C ASP A 308 -6.13 6.04 -23.56
N VAL A 309 -6.88 7.13 -23.39
CA VAL A 309 -8.30 7.03 -23.03
C VAL A 309 -9.14 6.41 -24.13
N LEU A 310 -8.87 6.74 -25.40
CA LEU A 310 -9.63 6.19 -26.52
C LEU A 310 -9.41 4.69 -26.68
N ASP A 311 -8.15 4.25 -26.64
CA ASP A 311 -7.81 2.85 -26.89
C ASP A 311 -8.19 1.95 -25.70
N LEU A 312 -7.99 2.42 -24.45
CA LEU A 312 -8.43 1.68 -23.26
C LEU A 312 -9.94 1.51 -23.23
N THR A 313 -10.70 2.60 -23.45
CA THR A 313 -12.16 2.54 -23.41
C THR A 313 -12.73 1.69 -24.55
N ALA A 314 -12.07 1.66 -25.71
CA ALA A 314 -12.44 0.74 -26.79
C ALA A 314 -12.30 -0.73 -26.40
N GLU A 315 -11.26 -1.11 -25.63
CA GLU A 315 -11.14 -2.47 -25.11
C GLU A 315 -12.19 -2.79 -24.03
N LEU A 316 -12.47 -1.85 -23.12
CA LEU A 316 -13.48 -2.03 -22.07
C LEU A 316 -14.88 -2.20 -22.64
N ARG A 317 -15.24 -1.47 -23.72
CA ARG A 317 -16.55 -1.63 -24.39
C ARG A 317 -16.78 -3.05 -24.91
N LYS A 318 -15.73 -3.78 -25.31
CA LYS A 318 -15.86 -5.17 -25.78
C LYS A 318 -16.30 -6.14 -24.67
N GLN A 319 -16.23 -5.72 -23.42
CA GLN A 319 -16.60 -6.52 -22.25
C GLN A 319 -18.10 -6.41 -21.90
N GLU A 320 -18.85 -5.50 -22.55
CA GLU A 320 -20.31 -5.49 -22.51
C GLU A 320 -20.86 -6.75 -23.19
N GLY A 321 -21.64 -7.53 -22.45
CA GLY A 321 -22.06 -8.86 -22.87
C GLY A 321 -21.17 -9.94 -22.26
N PRO A 322 -19.87 -10.09 -22.60
CA PRO A 322 -19.02 -11.16 -22.04
C PRO A 322 -18.93 -11.15 -20.52
N LEU A 323 -18.51 -10.03 -19.93
CA LEU A 323 -18.27 -9.92 -18.49
C LEU A 323 -19.27 -9.00 -17.79
N PHE A 324 -19.60 -7.87 -18.43
CA PHE A 324 -20.50 -6.86 -17.86
C PHE A 324 -21.88 -6.92 -18.51
N GLU A 325 -22.92 -6.61 -17.74
CA GLU A 325 -24.26 -6.43 -18.30
C GLU A 325 -24.29 -5.20 -19.21
N THR A 326 -23.73 -4.08 -18.74
CA THR A 326 -23.60 -2.83 -19.49
C THR A 326 -22.24 -2.19 -19.21
N VAL A 327 -21.70 -1.48 -20.21
CA VAL A 327 -20.48 -0.67 -20.09
C VAL A 327 -20.78 0.77 -20.48
N GLN A 328 -20.89 1.66 -19.48
CA GLN A 328 -21.14 3.08 -19.67
C GLN A 328 -19.86 3.89 -19.52
N ILE A 329 -19.47 4.65 -20.54
CA ILE A 329 -18.20 5.36 -20.57
C ILE A 329 -18.42 6.85 -20.84
N LYS A 330 -17.88 7.70 -19.96
CA LYS A 330 -17.70 9.14 -20.17
C LYS A 330 -16.22 9.43 -20.43
N ILE A 331 -15.91 9.91 -21.63
CA ILE A 331 -14.56 10.33 -22.03
C ILE A 331 -14.48 11.85 -21.91
N LEU A 332 -13.41 12.36 -21.32
CA LEU A 332 -13.04 13.77 -21.31
C LEU A 332 -11.61 13.87 -21.83
N ALA A 333 -11.44 14.29 -23.09
CA ALA A 333 -10.12 14.42 -23.72
C ALA A 333 -9.81 15.87 -24.07
N ASP A 334 -8.59 16.31 -23.73
CA ASP A 334 -8.06 17.66 -24.01
C ASP A 334 -9.09 18.76 -23.71
N SER A 335 -9.62 19.45 -24.73
CA SER A 335 -10.56 20.58 -24.57
C SER A 335 -11.79 20.27 -23.71
N GLU A 336 -12.19 19.00 -23.59
CA GLU A 336 -13.30 18.58 -22.73
C GLU A 336 -12.89 18.32 -21.27
N ALA A 337 -11.60 18.07 -21.03
CA ALA A 337 -11.04 17.73 -19.73
C ALA A 337 -10.74 18.97 -18.88
N THR A 338 -11.73 19.85 -18.75
CA THR A 338 -11.66 21.02 -17.87
C THR A 338 -11.85 20.62 -16.41
N GLN A 339 -11.37 21.45 -15.47
CA GLN A 339 -11.54 21.22 -14.03
C GLN A 339 -13.02 20.97 -13.69
N GLN A 340 -13.91 21.81 -14.21
CA GLN A 340 -15.34 21.70 -14.00
C GLN A 340 -15.90 20.37 -14.54
N GLN A 341 -15.53 19.97 -15.75
CA GLN A 341 -16.04 18.74 -16.36
C GLN A 341 -15.53 17.49 -15.66
N ILE A 342 -14.27 17.49 -15.20
CA ILE A 342 -13.70 16.39 -14.41
C ILE A 342 -14.48 16.22 -13.10
N ILE A 343 -14.73 17.31 -12.37
CA ILE A 343 -15.51 17.27 -11.12
C ILE A 343 -16.95 16.80 -11.37
N GLN A 344 -17.59 17.28 -12.44
CA GLN A 344 -18.93 16.80 -12.82
C GLN A 344 -18.92 15.32 -13.22
N GLY A 345 -17.88 14.87 -13.92
CA GLY A 345 -17.66 13.46 -14.27
C GLY A 345 -17.54 12.58 -13.04
N LEU A 346 -16.77 12.99 -12.04
CA LEU A 346 -16.64 12.28 -10.77
C LEU A 346 -17.99 12.22 -10.02
N GLY A 347 -18.76 13.31 -10.05
CA GLY A 347 -20.12 13.35 -9.51
C GLY A 347 -21.09 12.43 -10.23
N TRP A 348 -20.96 12.29 -11.56
CA TRP A 348 -21.71 11.31 -12.35
C TRP A 348 -21.32 9.88 -11.98
N LEU A 349 -20.01 9.58 -11.92
CA LEU A 349 -19.51 8.24 -11.61
C LEU A 349 -20.05 7.74 -10.26
N ARG A 350 -19.99 8.58 -9.22
CA ARG A 350 -20.55 8.27 -7.89
C ARG A 350 -22.05 8.01 -7.90
N LYS A 351 -22.82 8.69 -8.76
CA LYS A 351 -24.27 8.52 -8.84
C LYS A 351 -24.65 7.31 -9.69
N ALA A 352 -23.86 6.99 -10.71
CA ALA A 352 -24.17 5.94 -11.69
C ALA A 352 -23.82 4.55 -11.15
N ALA A 353 -22.63 4.40 -10.56
CA ALA A 353 -22.22 3.20 -9.83
C ALA A 353 -22.78 3.28 -8.40
N ALA A 354 -23.92 2.65 -8.19
CA ALA A 354 -24.74 2.84 -7.00
C ALA A 354 -25.02 1.55 -6.23
N THR A 355 -24.59 0.40 -6.75
CA THR A 355 -24.75 -0.89 -6.07
C THR A 355 -23.40 -1.60 -5.83
N PRO A 356 -23.28 -2.41 -4.76
CA PRO A 356 -22.10 -3.23 -4.46
C PRO A 356 -21.56 -4.07 -5.62
N GLU A 357 -22.44 -4.51 -6.51
CA GLU A 357 -22.12 -5.33 -7.68
C GLU A 357 -21.51 -4.50 -8.81
N ASP A 358 -21.83 -3.20 -8.90
CA ASP A 358 -21.29 -2.31 -9.92
C ASP A 358 -19.75 -2.18 -9.78
N ILE A 359 -19.13 -1.78 -10.89
CA ILE A 359 -17.72 -1.41 -10.95
C ILE A 359 -17.62 0.02 -11.45
N ALA A 360 -17.06 0.91 -10.63
CA ALA A 360 -16.69 2.25 -11.01
C ALA A 360 -15.20 2.29 -11.38
N LEU A 361 -14.87 2.71 -12.58
CA LEU A 361 -13.51 2.90 -13.04
C LEU A 361 -13.25 4.39 -13.29
N PHE A 362 -12.28 4.96 -12.58
CA PHE A 362 -11.73 6.26 -12.90
C PHE A 362 -10.33 6.09 -13.51
N TYR A 363 -10.15 6.57 -14.73
CA TYR A 363 -8.88 6.55 -15.45
C TYR A 363 -8.43 7.98 -15.72
N PHE A 364 -7.19 8.32 -15.38
CA PHE A 364 -6.58 9.61 -15.67
C PHE A 364 -5.23 9.42 -16.35
N SER A 365 -5.02 10.04 -17.52
CA SER A 365 -3.71 10.20 -18.17
C SER A 365 -3.42 11.68 -18.37
N GLY A 366 -2.24 12.16 -17.96
CA GLY A 366 -1.89 13.59 -18.01
C GLY A 366 -0.84 14.01 -16.98
N HIS A 367 -0.81 15.29 -16.61
CA HIS A 367 0.09 15.80 -15.56
C HIS A 367 -0.54 15.78 -14.16
N GLY A 368 0.30 15.57 -13.16
CA GLY A 368 0.02 15.85 -11.76
C GLY A 368 1.05 16.80 -11.17
N ALA A 369 0.67 17.55 -10.14
CA ALA A 369 1.56 18.52 -9.48
C ALA A 369 1.41 18.48 -7.96
N THR A 370 2.45 18.91 -7.23
CA THR A 370 2.41 18.98 -5.77
C THR A 370 3.00 20.31 -5.30
N VAL A 371 2.30 20.97 -4.37
CA VAL A 371 2.79 22.22 -3.76
C VAL A 371 3.66 21.92 -2.52
N PRO A 372 4.57 22.83 -2.16
CA PRO A 372 5.18 22.84 -0.83
C PRO A 372 4.11 22.76 0.26
N GLY A 373 4.25 21.81 1.18
CA GLY A 373 3.21 21.48 2.18
C GLY A 373 2.40 20.21 1.88
N GLY A 374 2.61 19.57 0.72
CA GLY A 374 2.17 18.18 0.46
C GLY A 374 0.85 18.03 -0.29
N ALA A 375 0.10 19.10 -0.57
CA ALA A 375 -1.11 19.00 -1.37
C ALA A 375 -0.77 18.64 -2.82
N SER A 376 -1.49 17.65 -3.37
CA SER A 376 -1.28 17.05 -4.69
C SER A 376 -2.50 17.26 -5.57
N PHE A 377 -2.28 17.48 -6.86
CA PHE A 377 -3.31 17.85 -7.83
C PHE A 377 -3.17 17.04 -9.12
N LEU A 378 -4.31 16.76 -9.77
CA LEU A 378 -4.38 16.40 -11.18
C LEU A 378 -4.54 17.70 -11.98
N LEU A 379 -3.87 17.81 -13.13
CA LEU A 379 -3.89 19.03 -13.95
C LEU A 379 -4.87 18.88 -15.12
N PRO A 380 -6.00 19.62 -15.11
CA PRO A 380 -6.93 19.72 -16.25
C PRO A 380 -6.34 20.51 -17.43
N VAL A 381 -7.05 20.54 -18.56
CA VAL A 381 -6.60 21.28 -19.75
C VAL A 381 -6.57 22.81 -19.52
N ASP A 382 -7.49 23.31 -18.69
CA ASP A 382 -7.64 24.71 -18.31
C ASP A 382 -6.80 25.09 -17.08
N TYR A 383 -5.80 24.26 -16.75
CA TYR A 383 -4.85 24.55 -15.68
C TYR A 383 -4.06 25.83 -15.94
N ASP A 384 -4.02 26.69 -14.92
CA ASP A 384 -3.25 27.92 -14.88
C ASP A 384 -2.22 27.86 -13.72
N PRO A 385 -0.90 27.94 -14.01
CA PRO A 385 0.13 27.96 -12.98
C PRO A 385 0.07 29.16 -12.02
N GLU A 386 -0.61 30.24 -12.38
CA GLU A 386 -0.83 31.40 -11.50
C GLU A 386 -2.08 31.24 -10.61
N ALA A 387 -2.97 30.30 -10.94
CA ALA A 387 -4.24 30.03 -10.23
C ALA A 387 -4.39 28.52 -9.93
N VAL A 388 -3.38 27.93 -9.30
CA VAL A 388 -3.26 26.48 -9.08
C VAL A 388 -4.44 25.90 -8.31
N PHE A 389 -4.87 26.54 -7.21
CA PHE A 389 -5.94 26.01 -6.36
C PHE A 389 -7.31 26.15 -7.01
N GLU A 390 -7.46 27.12 -7.91
CA GLU A 390 -8.70 27.41 -8.62
C GLU A 390 -8.87 26.55 -9.86
N THR A 391 -7.79 26.19 -10.55
CA THR A 391 -7.82 25.51 -11.86
C THR A 391 -7.37 24.05 -11.81
N ALA A 392 -6.61 23.63 -10.80
CA ALA A 392 -6.23 22.24 -10.65
C ALA A 392 -7.34 21.42 -9.94
N VAL A 393 -7.30 20.10 -10.08
CA VAL A 393 -8.21 19.19 -9.38
C VAL A 393 -7.49 18.61 -8.17
N ASP A 394 -7.92 19.02 -6.97
CA ASP A 394 -7.40 18.50 -5.71
C ASP A 394 -7.64 16.99 -5.62
N LYS A 395 -6.55 16.24 -5.44
CA LYS A 395 -6.56 14.80 -5.27
C LYS A 395 -7.43 14.36 -4.08
N SER A 396 -7.38 15.07 -2.94
CA SER A 396 -8.19 14.75 -1.76
C SER A 396 -9.68 14.77 -2.11
N ARG A 397 -10.10 15.68 -2.99
CA ARG A 397 -11.47 15.74 -3.51
C ARG A 397 -11.81 14.53 -4.37
N VAL A 398 -10.91 14.12 -5.26
CA VAL A 398 -11.06 12.88 -6.06
C VAL A 398 -11.22 11.69 -5.13
N LEU A 399 -10.29 11.51 -4.19
CA LEU A 399 -10.31 10.41 -3.23
C LEU A 399 -11.60 10.41 -2.40
N ASN A 400 -12.03 11.56 -1.90
CA ASN A 400 -13.29 11.68 -1.16
C ASN A 400 -14.50 11.27 -2.00
N VAL A 401 -14.53 11.60 -3.30
CA VAL A 401 -15.62 11.12 -4.17
C VAL A 401 -15.56 9.60 -4.32
N LEU A 402 -14.39 9.05 -4.66
CA LEU A 402 -14.19 7.61 -4.87
C LEU A 402 -14.52 6.78 -3.61
N LYS A 403 -14.14 7.27 -2.43
CA LYS A 403 -14.45 6.65 -1.12
C LYS A 403 -15.95 6.54 -0.85
N ASN A 404 -16.74 7.46 -1.40
CA ASN A 404 -18.19 7.53 -1.21
C ASN A 404 -18.99 6.96 -2.40
N ILE A 405 -18.36 6.15 -3.26
CA ILE A 405 -19.07 5.37 -4.28
C ILE A 405 -19.55 4.07 -3.63
N ASN A 406 -20.84 3.77 -3.76
CA ASN A 406 -21.44 2.52 -3.26
C ASN A 406 -21.24 1.38 -4.27
N ALA A 407 -20.00 1.13 -4.67
CA ALA A 407 -19.62 0.11 -5.65
C ALA A 407 -18.16 -0.30 -5.44
N ARG A 408 -17.69 -1.32 -6.19
CA ARG A 408 -16.25 -1.60 -6.28
C ARG A 408 -15.59 -0.56 -7.17
N VAL A 409 -14.43 -0.04 -6.77
CA VAL A 409 -13.78 1.09 -7.43
C VAL A 409 -12.40 0.70 -7.95
N LEU A 410 -12.14 1.03 -9.20
CA LEU A 410 -10.83 0.93 -9.83
C LEU A 410 -10.34 2.32 -10.17
N PHE A 411 -9.12 2.65 -9.78
CA PHE A 411 -8.52 3.95 -10.04
C PHE A 411 -7.19 3.79 -10.74
N PHE A 412 -7.08 4.22 -12.00
CA PHE A 412 -5.85 4.14 -12.78
C PHE A 412 -5.30 5.55 -13.02
N VAL A 413 -4.04 5.76 -12.66
CA VAL A 413 -3.34 7.05 -12.83
C VAL A 413 -2.09 6.87 -13.68
N ASP A 414 -2.18 7.33 -14.92
CA ASP A 414 -1.10 7.42 -15.87
C ASP A 414 -0.56 8.85 -15.99
N ALA A 415 -0.02 9.35 -14.87
CA ALA A 415 0.54 10.69 -14.81
C ALA A 415 2.01 10.66 -14.42
N CYS A 416 2.81 11.52 -15.06
CA CYS A 416 4.24 11.64 -14.78
C CYS A 416 4.54 12.13 -13.36
N TYR A 417 5.54 11.52 -12.72
CA TYR A 417 6.11 12.00 -11.46
C TYR A 417 7.52 12.56 -11.69
N ALA A 418 7.65 13.81 -12.16
CA ALA A 418 8.99 14.41 -12.29
C ALA A 418 9.54 14.81 -10.90
N GLY A 419 10.63 14.15 -10.51
CA GLY A 419 11.56 14.65 -9.51
C GLY A 419 12.18 15.99 -9.92
N GLU A 420 12.60 16.75 -8.90
CA GLU A 420 13.25 18.08 -8.90
C GLU A 420 13.73 18.62 -10.27
N GLY A 421 13.07 19.67 -10.79
CA GLY A 421 13.59 20.39 -11.97
C GLY A 421 12.70 21.44 -12.61
N LEU A 422 11.35 21.33 -12.55
CA LEU A 422 10.45 22.38 -13.04
C LEU A 422 9.85 23.18 -11.87
N GLN A 423 10.21 24.47 -11.80
CA GLN A 423 9.48 25.49 -11.05
C GLN A 423 8.51 26.20 -11.99
N LEU A 424 7.21 26.06 -11.74
CA LEU A 424 6.15 26.86 -12.34
C LEU A 424 5.47 27.64 -11.20
N GLY A 425 5.85 28.90 -11.02
CA GLY A 425 5.29 29.75 -9.96
C GLY A 425 5.55 29.20 -8.55
N LYS A 426 4.48 29.04 -7.74
CA LYS A 426 4.54 28.55 -6.34
C LYS A 426 4.72 27.03 -6.20
N LEU A 427 4.72 26.28 -7.30
CA LEU A 427 4.87 24.83 -7.28
C LEU A 427 6.33 24.40 -7.25
N VAL A 428 6.64 23.39 -6.43
CA VAL A 428 7.94 22.74 -6.38
C VAL A 428 7.77 21.30 -6.87
N GLY A 429 8.13 21.04 -8.12
CA GLY A 429 8.06 19.72 -8.74
C GLY A 429 6.68 19.42 -9.35
N ILE A 430 6.63 19.40 -10.68
CA ILE A 430 5.49 18.86 -11.43
C ILE A 430 5.62 17.34 -11.40
N GLY A 431 5.06 16.72 -10.37
CA GLY A 431 5.00 15.26 -10.28
C GLY A 431 5.45 14.65 -8.96
N ARG A 432 5.05 15.20 -7.81
CA ARG A 432 5.20 14.54 -6.51
C ARG A 432 3.85 14.10 -5.94
N LEU A 433 3.02 13.42 -6.74
CA LEU A 433 1.84 12.78 -6.16
C LEU A 433 2.36 11.79 -5.09
N ASP A 434 1.99 11.97 -3.82
CA ASP A 434 2.36 10.99 -2.79
C ASP A 434 1.50 9.74 -2.97
N ALA A 435 1.94 8.88 -3.89
CA ALA A 435 1.35 7.57 -4.17
C ALA A 435 1.27 6.69 -2.92
N MET A 436 2.22 6.83 -1.99
CA MET A 436 2.19 6.07 -0.75
C MET A 436 1.21 6.67 0.26
N GLY A 437 1.03 8.00 0.26
CA GLY A 437 -0.05 8.68 0.99
C GLY A 437 -1.44 8.30 0.50
N ILE A 438 -1.62 8.09 -0.82
CA ILE A 438 -2.83 7.46 -1.38
C ILE A 438 -3.02 6.05 -0.79
N ALA A 439 -1.93 5.31 -0.56
CA ALA A 439 -1.97 3.93 -0.06
C ALA A 439 -2.52 3.86 1.34
N SER A 440 -2.00 4.70 2.24
CA SER A 440 -2.55 4.81 3.59
C SER A 440 -4.01 5.25 3.58
N GLU A 441 -4.36 6.18 2.70
CA GLU A 441 -5.72 6.70 2.63
C GLU A 441 -6.75 5.70 2.10
N PHE A 442 -6.35 4.71 1.29
CA PHE A 442 -7.22 3.62 0.82
C PHE A 442 -7.13 2.35 1.68
N SER A 443 -5.98 2.04 2.28
CA SER A 443 -5.89 0.96 3.27
C SER A 443 -6.69 1.27 4.54
N ALA A 444 -6.93 2.55 4.83
CA ALA A 444 -7.76 3.02 5.93
C ALA A 444 -9.25 3.17 5.58
N THR A 445 -9.67 2.94 4.33
CA THR A 445 -11.10 3.10 3.99
C THR A 445 -11.91 1.90 4.42
N GLU A 446 -13.03 2.21 5.07
CA GLU A 446 -14.10 1.28 5.44
C GLU A 446 -14.80 0.62 4.24
N ASN A 447 -14.47 1.03 3.01
CA ASN A 447 -14.84 0.33 1.79
C ASN A 447 -13.59 -0.38 1.26
N GLY A 448 -13.49 -1.69 1.51
CA GLY A 448 -12.41 -2.56 1.00
C GLY A 448 -12.44 -2.75 -0.52
N GLY A 449 -13.34 -2.07 -1.23
CA GLY A 449 -13.58 -2.20 -2.66
C GLY A 449 -12.73 -1.30 -3.58
N ILE A 450 -11.79 -0.50 -3.08
CA ILE A 450 -10.94 0.36 -3.93
C ILE A 450 -9.61 -0.32 -4.27
N ILE A 451 -9.33 -0.47 -5.57
CA ILE A 451 -8.03 -0.90 -6.10
C ILE A 451 -7.49 0.20 -7.00
N ALA A 452 -6.30 0.72 -6.68
CA ALA A 452 -5.65 1.77 -7.44
C ALA A 452 -4.39 1.26 -8.15
N PHE A 453 -4.12 1.78 -9.34
CA PHE A 453 -2.91 1.55 -10.10
C PHE A 453 -2.29 2.89 -10.47
N ALA A 454 -0.97 2.99 -10.36
CA ALA A 454 -0.25 4.13 -10.91
C ALA A 454 0.89 3.70 -11.83
N SER A 455 1.19 4.56 -12.78
CA SER A 455 2.15 4.31 -13.85
C SER A 455 3.61 4.37 -13.42
N SER A 456 3.96 5.08 -12.35
CA SER A 456 5.32 5.17 -11.83
C SER A 456 5.34 5.44 -10.33
N ASN A 457 6.46 5.13 -9.66
CA ASN A 457 6.67 5.56 -8.29
C ASN A 457 6.95 7.07 -8.21
N GLY A 458 6.75 7.71 -7.06
CA GLY A 458 6.85 9.17 -6.89
C GLY A 458 8.22 9.82 -7.15
N ARG A 459 9.17 9.10 -7.76
CA ARG A 459 10.50 9.56 -8.18
C ARG A 459 10.76 9.34 -9.69
N GLU A 460 9.79 8.84 -10.45
CA GLU A 460 9.97 8.38 -11.84
C GLU A 460 8.97 9.02 -12.82
N GLN A 461 9.39 9.31 -14.05
CA GLN A 461 8.48 9.83 -15.08
C GLN A 461 7.67 8.71 -15.75
N SER A 462 6.52 9.07 -16.33
CA SER A 462 5.74 8.18 -17.18
C SER A 462 6.15 8.42 -18.63
N TYR A 463 6.41 7.34 -19.37
CA TYR A 463 6.91 7.42 -20.74
C TYR A 463 5.94 6.76 -21.73
N GLY A 464 6.05 7.13 -23.00
CA GLY A 464 5.29 6.54 -24.10
C GLY A 464 6.11 6.47 -25.38
N GLU A 465 5.73 5.54 -26.26
CA GLU A 465 6.29 5.42 -27.60
C GLU A 465 5.19 5.01 -28.58
N GLY A 466 5.20 5.60 -29.77
CA GLY A 466 4.20 5.34 -30.78
C GLY A 466 2.87 5.99 -30.43
N ARG A 467 1.85 5.19 -30.13
CA ARG A 467 0.47 5.65 -29.96
C ARG A 467 0.06 5.91 -28.52
N ASN A 468 0.53 5.10 -27.58
CA ASN A 468 0.09 5.10 -26.18
C ASN A 468 1.29 5.23 -25.23
N SER A 469 1.01 5.59 -23.98
CA SER A 469 1.98 5.44 -22.90
C SER A 469 2.38 3.95 -22.72
N TYR A 470 3.53 3.69 -22.10
CA TYR A 470 3.93 2.32 -21.77
C TYR A 470 2.99 1.66 -20.76
N PHE A 471 2.43 2.43 -19.83
CA PHE A 471 1.48 1.93 -18.85
C PHE A 471 0.17 1.52 -19.51
N THR A 472 -0.44 2.40 -20.32
CA THR A 472 -1.68 2.11 -21.03
C THR A 472 -1.52 0.97 -22.00
N ARG A 473 -0.41 0.95 -22.74
CA ARG A 473 -0.08 -0.16 -23.65
C ARG A 473 -0.06 -1.49 -22.91
N ALA A 474 0.70 -1.57 -21.81
CA ALA A 474 0.79 -2.80 -21.02
C ALA A 474 -0.57 -3.18 -20.39
N LEU A 475 -1.36 -2.21 -19.93
CA LEU A 475 -2.73 -2.43 -19.43
C LEU A 475 -3.62 -3.06 -20.50
N ILE A 476 -3.64 -2.50 -21.71
CA ILE A 476 -4.39 -3.03 -22.85
C ILE A 476 -3.91 -4.44 -23.25
N GLU A 477 -2.60 -4.68 -23.25
CA GLU A 477 -2.03 -6.01 -23.49
C GLU A 477 -2.54 -7.04 -22.47
N SER A 478 -2.59 -6.68 -21.18
CA SER A 478 -3.13 -7.55 -20.13
C SER A 478 -4.62 -7.81 -20.30
N LEU A 479 -5.44 -6.79 -20.58
CA LEU A 479 -6.88 -6.96 -20.84
C LEU A 479 -7.18 -7.87 -22.05
N ARG A 480 -6.25 -7.95 -23.01
CA ARG A 480 -6.30 -8.88 -24.15
C ARG A 480 -5.80 -10.29 -23.81
N GLY A 481 -5.47 -10.55 -22.55
CA GLY A 481 -5.06 -11.85 -22.04
C GLY A 481 -3.57 -12.15 -22.13
N GLN A 482 -2.71 -11.14 -22.29
CA GLN A 482 -1.26 -11.34 -22.22
C GLN A 482 -0.77 -11.40 -20.77
N GLY A 483 0.18 -12.30 -20.51
CA GLY A 483 0.79 -12.49 -19.20
C GLY A 483 0.29 -13.72 -18.45
N PRO A 484 0.93 -14.04 -17.30
CA PRO A 484 0.43 -15.07 -16.38
C PRO A 484 -0.94 -14.72 -15.83
N ARG A 485 -1.74 -15.75 -15.54
CA ARG A 485 -3.14 -15.62 -15.13
C ARG A 485 -3.45 -16.49 -13.93
N LEU A 486 -4.30 -15.99 -13.04
CA LEU A 486 -4.86 -16.74 -11.92
C LEU A 486 -6.08 -17.58 -12.32
N ASP A 487 -6.83 -17.15 -13.35
CA ASP A 487 -7.98 -17.86 -13.93
C ASP A 487 -7.86 -17.86 -15.46
N ASP A 488 -8.15 -18.98 -16.11
CA ASP A 488 -8.09 -19.07 -17.58
C ASP A 488 -9.26 -18.37 -18.29
N ARG A 489 -10.32 -18.02 -17.56
CA ARG A 489 -11.55 -17.42 -18.10
C ARG A 489 -11.55 -15.89 -18.02
N PHE A 490 -10.83 -15.31 -17.07
CA PHE A 490 -10.88 -13.89 -16.78
C PHE A 490 -9.49 -13.31 -16.53
N VAL A 491 -9.32 -12.05 -16.90
CA VAL A 491 -8.21 -11.22 -16.44
C VAL A 491 -8.68 -10.48 -15.20
N VAL A 492 -8.00 -10.69 -14.07
CA VAL A 492 -8.27 -9.98 -12.81
C VAL A 492 -7.22 -8.89 -12.52
N THR A 493 -7.52 -8.01 -11.56
CA THR A 493 -6.59 -6.92 -11.15
C THR A 493 -5.19 -7.39 -10.77
N ASP A 494 -5.06 -8.58 -10.18
CA ASP A 494 -3.77 -9.14 -9.80
C ASP A 494 -2.94 -9.56 -11.04
N ASP A 495 -3.59 -10.09 -12.08
CA ASP A 495 -2.97 -10.40 -13.36
C ASP A 495 -2.46 -9.12 -14.03
N ILE A 496 -3.28 -8.06 -13.99
CA ILE A 496 -2.92 -6.72 -14.48
C ILE A 496 -1.68 -6.22 -13.74
N ASN A 497 -1.67 -6.25 -12.40
CA ASN A 497 -0.52 -5.80 -11.61
C ASN A 497 0.75 -6.59 -11.94
N PHE A 498 0.65 -7.92 -12.05
CA PHE A 498 1.77 -8.76 -12.42
C PHE A 498 2.32 -8.38 -13.80
N TRP A 499 1.45 -8.22 -14.79
CA TRP A 499 1.85 -7.90 -16.16
C TRP A 499 2.47 -6.51 -16.26
N LEU A 500 1.84 -5.50 -15.64
CA LEU A 500 2.36 -4.12 -15.61
C LEU A 500 3.77 -4.07 -15.01
N ARG A 501 3.99 -4.72 -13.86
CA ARG A 501 5.30 -4.78 -13.18
C ARG A 501 6.39 -5.47 -14.00
N ARG A 502 6.02 -6.24 -15.03
CA ARG A 502 6.96 -6.89 -15.94
C ARG A 502 7.18 -6.09 -17.22
N GLN A 503 6.11 -5.60 -17.86
CA GLN A 503 6.22 -4.98 -19.18
C GLN A 503 6.65 -3.53 -19.12
N VAL A 504 6.12 -2.73 -18.20
CA VAL A 504 6.46 -1.29 -18.17
C VAL A 504 7.95 -1.06 -17.89
N PRO A 505 8.62 -1.80 -16.97
CA PRO A 505 10.06 -1.68 -16.79
C PRO A 505 10.82 -2.15 -18.03
N LYS A 506 10.34 -3.19 -18.71
CA LYS A 506 10.95 -3.67 -19.96
C LYS A 506 10.87 -2.62 -21.08
N LEU A 507 9.72 -1.97 -21.26
CA LEU A 507 9.50 -0.93 -22.26
C LEU A 507 10.27 0.37 -21.95
N SER A 508 10.35 0.73 -20.67
CA SER A 508 11.02 1.96 -20.23
C SER A 508 12.54 1.82 -20.01
N GLY A 509 13.11 0.62 -20.14
CA GLY A 509 14.50 0.34 -19.79
C GLY A 509 14.78 0.49 -18.29
N GLY A 510 13.79 0.17 -17.44
CA GLY A 510 13.87 0.24 -15.98
C GLY A 510 13.63 1.64 -15.39
N ARG A 511 13.20 2.61 -16.20
CA ARG A 511 12.96 4.00 -15.77
C ARG A 511 11.57 4.25 -15.18
N GLN A 512 10.66 3.30 -15.37
CA GLN A 512 9.27 3.40 -14.95
C GLN A 512 8.82 2.08 -14.32
N MET A 513 8.40 2.16 -13.05
CA MET A 513 7.94 1.04 -12.25
C MET A 513 6.47 1.28 -11.83
N PRO A 514 5.50 0.63 -12.49
CA PRO A 514 4.11 0.76 -12.11
C PRO A 514 3.82 -0.05 -10.86
N PHE A 515 2.68 0.24 -10.24
CA PHE A 515 2.26 -0.52 -9.08
C PHE A 515 0.74 -0.55 -8.93
N MET A 516 0.27 -1.54 -8.18
CA MET A 516 -1.10 -1.65 -7.67
C MET A 516 -1.13 -1.42 -6.17
N MET A 517 -2.25 -0.90 -5.70
CA MET A 517 -2.58 -0.66 -4.31
C MET A 517 -3.99 -1.19 -4.08
N SER A 518 -4.17 -1.93 -3.02
CA SER A 518 -5.48 -2.42 -2.61
C SER A 518 -5.47 -2.63 -1.11
N SER A 519 -6.65 -2.67 -0.50
CA SER A 519 -6.78 -3.31 0.80
C SER A 519 -6.23 -4.75 0.69
N PRO A 520 -5.51 -5.27 1.70
CA PRO A 520 -5.07 -6.67 1.70
C PRO A 520 -6.24 -7.66 1.69
N TYR A 521 -7.46 -7.19 1.91
CA TYR A 521 -8.70 -7.98 1.87
C TYR A 521 -9.52 -7.74 0.60
N ALA A 522 -9.09 -6.83 -0.28
CA ALA A 522 -9.74 -6.64 -1.57
C ALA A 522 -9.57 -7.90 -2.40
N LYS A 523 -10.68 -8.48 -2.88
CA LYS A 523 -10.62 -9.56 -3.86
C LYS A 523 -10.14 -9.02 -5.20
N PRO A 524 -9.36 -9.80 -5.97
CA PRO A 524 -9.08 -9.46 -7.35
C PRO A 524 -10.39 -9.29 -8.14
N ILE A 525 -10.51 -8.18 -8.85
CA ILE A 525 -11.72 -7.85 -9.60
C ILE A 525 -11.53 -8.31 -11.04
N PRO A 526 -12.43 -9.15 -11.61
CA PRO A 526 -12.43 -9.47 -13.03
C PRO A 526 -12.72 -8.23 -13.88
N ILE A 527 -11.86 -7.94 -14.86
CA ILE A 527 -11.97 -6.75 -15.74
C ILE A 527 -12.19 -7.12 -17.21
N ALA A 528 -11.69 -8.28 -17.64
CA ALA A 528 -11.92 -8.78 -18.99
C ALA A 528 -12.21 -10.27 -18.98
N ALA A 529 -13.19 -10.70 -19.78
CA ALA A 529 -13.39 -12.10 -20.11
C ALA A 529 -12.49 -12.50 -21.28
N LEU A 530 -11.89 -13.67 -21.18
CA LEU A 530 -11.10 -14.28 -22.23
C LEU A 530 -12.03 -15.17 -23.07
N ARG A 531 -11.88 -15.10 -24.40
CA ARG A 531 -12.66 -15.90 -25.35
C ARG A 531 -12.04 -17.27 -25.54
#